data_AF-A0A8B8IQS7-F1
#
_entry.id   AF-A0A8B8IQS7-F1
#
_cell.length_a   1.000
_cell.length_b   1.000
_cell.length_c   1.000
_cell.angle_alpha   90.00
_cell.angle_beta   90.00
_cell.angle_gamma   90.00
#
_symmetry.space_group_name_H-M   'P 1'
#
loop_
_entity.id
_entity.type
_entity.pdbx_description
1 polymer ?
#
loop_
_entity_poly.entity_id
_entity_poly.type
_entity_poly.pdbx_seq_one_letter_code
_entity_poly.pdbx_strand_id
1 'polypeptide(L)'
;MRKERLSYINQKTTESIGMDGDEMVKDCNEITAWYDDVVRKYDTLNVKQVIIVSVGSKKYTSTAKHPIILPDHSRLTDLIIDQAHITTLHGGPRLTLSFIRENYWILSGKRTVKRQLRQCIKCRRFSPKHQQQIMADLPRDRVTPSRPFTHTGVDFLGHVELKPSKGRGMKTYKGYVAVFVCLATKTVHLELVSDLSTPAFLAAFRRFCARRGIPRRIYSDNGTNFIGAKRALDREFKKIINNINNGHSTLQLGQVQGADIILVHTS
;
A
#
# COMPACT_ATOMS: atom_id res chain seq x y z
N MET A 1 -1.59 -60.01 -0.81
CA MET A 1 -1.44 -58.61 -1.30
C MET A 1 -2.73 -57.89 -1.73
N ARG A 2 -3.64 -58.45 -2.56
CA ARG A 2 -4.91 -57.78 -2.98
C ARG A 2 -6.03 -57.80 -1.91
N LYS A 3 -6.17 -58.88 -1.15
CA LYS A 3 -7.21 -59.00 -0.08
C LYS A 3 -6.81 -58.31 1.23
N GLU A 4 -5.53 -58.32 1.60
CA GLU A 4 -5.03 -57.69 2.84
C GLU A 4 -5.12 -56.15 2.83
N ARG A 5 -5.01 -55.51 1.65
CA ARG A 5 -5.11 -54.04 1.54
C ARG A 5 -6.54 -53.49 1.69
N LEU A 6 -7.55 -54.27 1.30
CA LEU A 6 -8.97 -53.93 1.52
C LEU A 6 -9.36 -54.07 3.00
N SER A 7 -8.79 -55.07 3.70
CA SER A 7 -9.00 -55.21 5.15
C SER A 7 -8.46 -54.03 5.95
N TYR A 8 -7.33 -53.44 5.54
CA TYR A 8 -6.72 -52.29 6.22
C TYR A 8 -7.49 -50.97 6.02
N ILE A 9 -8.20 -50.84 4.90
CA ILE A 9 -9.07 -49.68 4.63
C ILE A 9 -10.37 -49.81 5.43
N ASN A 10 -10.99 -51.00 5.45
CA ASN A 10 -12.23 -51.23 6.19
C ASN A 10 -12.05 -51.15 7.71
N GLN A 11 -10.91 -51.60 8.26
CA GLN A 11 -10.68 -51.58 9.72
C GLN A 11 -10.52 -50.16 10.29
N LYS A 12 -10.01 -49.20 9.49
CA LYS A 12 -9.89 -47.79 9.90
C LYS A 12 -11.20 -47.00 9.78
N THR A 13 -12.13 -47.42 8.92
CA THR A 13 -13.45 -46.79 8.78
C THR A 13 -14.48 -47.32 9.77
N THR A 14 -14.41 -48.60 10.17
CA THR A 14 -15.34 -49.15 11.17
C THR A 14 -15.07 -48.63 12.59
N GLU A 15 -13.81 -48.42 12.97
CA GLU A 15 -13.43 -47.87 14.29
C GLU A 15 -13.84 -46.40 14.50
N SER A 16 -14.20 -45.68 13.43
CA SER A 16 -14.48 -44.24 13.51
C SER A 16 -15.98 -43.87 13.42
N ILE A 17 -16.88 -44.81 13.11
CA ILE A 17 -18.26 -44.45 12.71
C ILE A 17 -19.38 -45.22 13.43
N GLY A 18 -19.15 -46.40 14.03
CA GLY A 18 -20.16 -47.04 14.91
C GLY A 18 -21.55 -47.22 14.29
N MET A 19 -21.64 -47.83 13.11
CA MET A 19 -22.91 -48.14 12.41
C MET A 19 -22.98 -49.61 11.99
N ASP A 20 -24.20 -50.18 11.98
CA ASP A 20 -24.53 -51.59 11.76
C ASP A 20 -24.17 -52.14 10.37
N GLY A 21 -23.75 -53.41 10.33
CA GLY A 21 -23.05 -54.03 9.21
C GLY A 21 -23.88 -54.41 7.97
N ASP A 22 -25.21 -54.50 8.07
CA ASP A 22 -26.03 -55.05 6.98
C ASP A 22 -26.46 -54.02 5.91
N GLU A 23 -26.49 -52.72 6.24
CA GLU A 23 -26.79 -51.65 5.28
C GLU A 23 -25.58 -51.31 4.38
N MET A 24 -24.36 -51.66 4.82
CA MET A 24 -23.10 -51.40 4.13
C MET A 24 -22.84 -52.35 2.94
N VAL A 25 -23.42 -53.56 2.96
CA VAL A 25 -23.08 -54.64 2.00
C VAL A 25 -23.78 -54.48 0.65
N LYS A 26 -24.97 -53.88 0.59
CA LYS A 26 -25.70 -53.66 -0.68
C LYS A 26 -25.04 -52.60 -1.56
N ASP A 27 -24.49 -51.55 -0.96
CA ASP A 27 -23.80 -50.46 -1.67
C ASP A 27 -22.42 -50.92 -2.20
N CYS A 28 -21.74 -51.83 -1.48
CA CYS A 28 -20.41 -52.30 -1.88
C CYS A 28 -20.39 -53.01 -3.24
N ASN A 29 -21.41 -53.81 -3.58
CA ASN A 29 -21.43 -54.55 -4.84
C ASN A 29 -21.59 -53.63 -6.06
N GLU A 30 -22.43 -52.60 -5.96
CA GLU A 30 -22.59 -51.57 -7.00
C GLU A 30 -21.33 -50.70 -7.13
N ILE A 31 -20.67 -50.39 -6.00
CA ILE A 31 -19.40 -49.65 -5.97
C ILE A 31 -18.27 -50.45 -6.65
N THR A 32 -18.16 -51.77 -6.42
CA THR A 32 -17.15 -52.59 -7.12
C THR A 32 -17.42 -52.70 -8.61
N ALA A 33 -18.67 -52.89 -9.03
CA ALA A 33 -19.02 -52.97 -10.45
C ALA A 33 -18.74 -51.65 -11.19
N TRP A 34 -19.02 -50.52 -10.55
CA TRP A 34 -18.69 -49.19 -11.08
C TRP A 34 -17.18 -48.94 -11.09
N TYR A 35 -16.46 -49.35 -10.04
CA TYR A 35 -15.00 -49.22 -9.97
C TYR A 35 -14.31 -50.00 -11.10
N ASP A 36 -14.77 -51.21 -11.39
CA ASP A 36 -14.25 -52.03 -12.49
C ASP A 36 -14.56 -51.43 -13.88
N ASP A 37 -15.71 -50.77 -14.05
CA ASP A 37 -16.08 -50.07 -15.29
C ASP A 37 -15.25 -48.78 -15.52
N VAL A 38 -15.05 -47.99 -14.46
CA VAL A 38 -14.24 -46.76 -14.51
C VAL A 38 -12.76 -47.08 -14.74
N VAL A 39 -12.22 -48.10 -14.06
CA VAL A 39 -10.83 -48.54 -14.27
C VAL A 39 -10.62 -49.03 -15.70
N ARG A 40 -11.57 -49.81 -16.27
CA ARG A 40 -11.51 -50.22 -17.69
C ARG A 40 -11.53 -49.05 -18.66
N LYS A 41 -12.30 -48.00 -18.36
CA LYS A 41 -12.50 -46.86 -19.27
C LYS A 41 -11.31 -45.89 -19.32
N TYR A 42 -10.48 -45.88 -18.27
CA TYR A 42 -9.38 -44.92 -18.11
C TYR A 42 -7.98 -45.57 -18.06
N ASP A 43 -7.86 -46.86 -18.37
CA ASP A 43 -6.59 -47.63 -18.38
C ASP A 43 -5.56 -47.12 -19.41
N THR A 44 -5.97 -46.22 -20.33
CA THR A 44 -5.09 -45.58 -21.33
C THR A 44 -4.42 -44.30 -20.86
N LEU A 45 -4.86 -43.74 -19.73
CA LEU A 45 -4.21 -42.62 -19.05
C LEU A 45 -3.57 -43.22 -17.80
N ASN A 46 -2.26 -43.05 -17.62
CA ASN A 46 -1.44 -43.61 -16.55
C ASN A 46 -1.84 -43.08 -15.13
N VAL A 47 -3.11 -43.28 -14.74
CA VAL A 47 -3.76 -42.80 -13.52
C VAL A 47 -3.52 -43.84 -12.45
N LYS A 48 -2.48 -43.64 -11.65
CA LYS A 48 -2.00 -44.62 -10.67
C LYS A 48 -2.89 -44.79 -9.43
N GLN A 49 -3.94 -43.98 -9.24
CA GLN A 49 -4.87 -44.15 -8.12
C GLN A 49 -6.15 -43.32 -8.30
N VAL A 50 -7.31 -43.98 -8.15
CA VAL A 50 -8.61 -43.33 -7.95
C VAL A 50 -9.00 -43.56 -6.49
N ILE A 51 -9.12 -42.50 -5.68
CA ILE A 51 -9.54 -42.59 -4.28
C ILE A 51 -10.89 -41.88 -4.16
N ILE A 52 -11.95 -42.65 -3.92
CA ILE A 52 -13.30 -42.09 -3.72
C ILE A 52 -13.40 -41.65 -2.26
N VAL A 53 -13.56 -40.34 -2.01
CA VAL A 53 -13.79 -39.80 -0.68
C VAL A 53 -15.26 -39.40 -0.59
N SER A 54 -16.06 -40.20 0.14
CA SER A 54 -17.44 -39.83 0.48
C SER A 54 -17.43 -38.74 1.56
N VAL A 55 -18.19 -37.67 1.35
CA VAL A 55 -18.40 -36.60 2.34
C VAL A 55 -19.85 -36.63 2.78
N GLY A 56 -20.07 -36.82 4.08
CA GLY A 56 -21.35 -37.25 4.68
C GLY A 56 -22.61 -36.42 4.37
N SER A 57 -23.75 -37.10 4.54
CA SER A 57 -25.18 -36.75 4.75
C SER A 57 -25.84 -35.52 4.07
N LYS A 58 -25.12 -34.66 3.35
CA LYS A 58 -25.72 -33.57 2.57
C LYS A 58 -26.18 -34.08 1.19
N LYS A 59 -27.33 -33.60 0.69
CA LYS A 59 -27.78 -33.87 -0.68
C LYS A 59 -26.85 -33.18 -1.68
N TYR A 60 -25.76 -33.87 -2.04
CA TYR A 60 -24.83 -33.47 -3.08
C TYR A 60 -25.32 -33.97 -4.45
N THR A 61 -24.98 -33.23 -5.50
CA THR A 61 -25.09 -33.73 -6.88
C THR A 61 -24.20 -34.96 -7.04
N SER A 62 -24.53 -35.86 -7.98
CA SER A 62 -23.76 -37.09 -8.23
C SER A 62 -22.26 -36.80 -8.41
N THR A 63 -21.92 -35.72 -9.13
CA THR A 63 -20.54 -35.26 -9.35
C THR A 63 -19.85 -34.76 -8.09
N ALA A 64 -20.56 -34.09 -7.19
CA ALA A 64 -19.98 -33.60 -5.93
C ALA A 64 -19.73 -34.75 -4.92
N LYS A 65 -20.44 -35.87 -5.05
CA LYS A 65 -20.15 -37.11 -4.28
C LYS A 65 -18.88 -37.82 -4.77
N HIS A 66 -18.56 -37.69 -6.05
CA HIS A 66 -17.44 -38.38 -6.71
C HIS A 66 -16.60 -37.39 -7.54
N PRO A 67 -15.89 -36.44 -6.90
CA PRO A 67 -15.15 -35.41 -7.60
C PRO A 67 -13.92 -35.97 -8.32
N ILE A 68 -13.59 -35.38 -9.47
CA ILE A 68 -12.38 -35.73 -10.23
C ILE A 68 -11.14 -35.22 -9.48
N ILE A 69 -10.19 -36.10 -9.17
CA ILE A 69 -8.97 -35.71 -8.46
C ILE A 69 -8.00 -35.00 -9.42
N LEU A 70 -7.48 -33.85 -9.00
CA LEU A 70 -6.51 -33.08 -9.75
C LEU A 70 -5.19 -32.92 -8.97
N PRO A 71 -4.03 -33.06 -9.64
CA PRO A 71 -2.74 -32.78 -9.03
C PRO A 71 -2.59 -31.29 -8.72
N ASP A 72 -1.84 -30.95 -7.68
CA ASP A 72 -1.65 -29.56 -7.21
C ASP A 72 -0.65 -28.75 -8.04
N HIS A 73 0.13 -29.43 -8.88
CA HIS A 73 1.15 -28.88 -9.76
C HIS A 73 0.88 -29.27 -11.21
N SER A 74 -0.22 -28.76 -11.78
CA SER A 74 -0.57 -28.98 -13.20
C SER A 74 -1.17 -27.72 -13.80
N ARG A 75 -0.81 -27.46 -15.07
CA ARG A 75 -1.36 -26.36 -15.86
C ARG A 75 -2.89 -26.42 -15.96
N LEU A 76 -3.46 -27.63 -16.06
CA LEU A 76 -4.91 -27.83 -16.09
C LEU A 76 -5.56 -27.34 -14.80
N THR A 77 -4.92 -27.61 -13.66
CA THR A 77 -5.43 -27.20 -12.35
C THR A 77 -5.41 -25.69 -12.19
N ASP A 78 -4.34 -25.03 -12.64
CA ASP A 78 -4.25 -23.57 -12.62
C ASP A 78 -5.36 -22.93 -13.47
N LEU A 79 -5.62 -23.46 -14.68
CA LEU A 79 -6.69 -22.97 -15.56
C LEU A 79 -8.10 -23.18 -14.96
N ILE A 80 -8.34 -24.31 -14.31
CA ILE A 80 -9.62 -24.57 -13.61
C ILE A 80 -9.80 -23.59 -12.44
N ILE A 81 -8.72 -23.29 -11.70
CA ILE A 81 -8.76 -22.31 -10.62
C ILE A 81 -9.05 -20.90 -11.18
N ASP A 82 -8.40 -20.52 -12.28
CA ASP A 82 -8.62 -19.21 -12.91
C ASP A 82 -10.06 -19.05 -13.40
N GLN A 83 -10.61 -20.09 -14.04
CA GLN A 83 -12.00 -20.09 -14.48
C GLN A 83 -12.96 -19.99 -13.28
N ALA A 84 -12.76 -20.82 -12.26
CA ALA A 84 -13.57 -20.77 -11.03
C ALA A 84 -13.47 -19.40 -10.33
N HIS A 85 -12.29 -18.78 -10.34
CA HIS A 85 -12.07 -17.47 -9.75
C HIS A 85 -12.83 -16.37 -10.52
N ILE A 86 -12.89 -16.44 -11.86
CA ILE A 86 -13.68 -15.51 -12.69
C ILE A 86 -15.18 -15.75 -12.50
N THR A 87 -15.63 -17.01 -12.52
CA THR A 87 -17.05 -17.38 -12.32
C THR A 87 -17.57 -16.96 -10.95
N THR A 88 -16.72 -17.04 -9.92
CA THR A 88 -17.05 -16.57 -8.56
C THR A 88 -16.83 -15.06 -8.37
N LEU A 89 -16.75 -14.29 -9.47
CA LEU A 89 -16.58 -12.83 -9.47
C LEU A 89 -15.38 -12.35 -8.63
N HIS A 90 -14.23 -12.98 -8.83
CA HIS A 90 -13.02 -12.73 -8.05
C HIS A 90 -13.14 -13.06 -6.56
N GLY A 91 -13.95 -14.08 -6.23
CA GLY A 91 -14.12 -14.61 -4.89
C GLY A 91 -12.81 -14.94 -4.18
N GLY A 92 -12.82 -14.80 -2.85
CA GLY A 92 -11.67 -15.16 -2.03
C GLY A 92 -11.35 -16.68 -2.07
N PRO A 93 -10.17 -17.10 -1.56
CA PRO A 93 -9.71 -18.48 -1.70
C PRO A 93 -10.65 -19.56 -1.17
N ARG A 94 -11.48 -19.25 -0.16
CA ARG A 94 -12.48 -20.19 0.37
C ARG A 94 -13.66 -20.38 -0.57
N LEU A 95 -14.16 -19.28 -1.16
CA LEU A 95 -15.29 -19.30 -2.08
C LEU A 95 -14.90 -20.04 -3.37
N THR A 96 -13.77 -19.66 -3.96
CA THR A 96 -13.26 -20.33 -5.17
C THR A 96 -13.02 -21.82 -4.95
N LEU A 97 -12.45 -22.21 -3.79
CA LEU A 97 -12.26 -23.62 -3.48
C LEU A 97 -13.59 -24.37 -3.28
N SER A 98 -14.59 -23.74 -2.68
CA SER A 98 -15.92 -24.34 -2.50
C SER A 98 -16.58 -24.64 -3.85
N PHE A 99 -16.50 -23.69 -4.79
CA PHE A 99 -17.03 -23.86 -6.14
C PHE A 99 -16.32 -24.99 -6.90
N ILE A 100 -14.99 -25.07 -6.80
CA ILE A 100 -14.21 -26.13 -7.43
C ILE A 100 -14.61 -27.52 -6.90
N ARG A 101 -14.89 -27.63 -5.59
CA ARG A 101 -15.24 -28.89 -4.91
C ARG A 101 -16.58 -29.51 -5.33
N GLU A 102 -17.41 -28.78 -6.08
CA GLU A 102 -18.62 -29.36 -6.67
C GLU A 102 -18.31 -30.37 -7.76
N ASN A 103 -17.14 -30.27 -8.41
CA ASN A 103 -16.78 -31.12 -9.55
C ASN A 103 -15.36 -31.72 -9.44
N TYR A 104 -14.44 -31.08 -8.69
CA TYR A 104 -13.03 -31.45 -8.65
C TYR A 104 -12.45 -31.46 -7.23
N TRP A 105 -11.53 -32.39 -6.98
CA TRP A 105 -10.75 -32.48 -5.75
C TRP A 105 -9.26 -32.24 -6.02
N ILE A 106 -8.80 -31.01 -5.80
CA ILE A 106 -7.40 -30.64 -5.96
C ILE A 106 -6.61 -31.06 -4.71
N LEU A 107 -5.53 -31.84 -4.90
CA LEU A 107 -4.56 -32.12 -3.83
C LEU A 107 -4.04 -30.81 -3.24
N SER A 108 -3.91 -30.69 -1.92
CA SER A 108 -3.48 -29.42 -1.29
C SER A 108 -4.30 -28.17 -1.72
N GLY A 109 -5.56 -28.32 -2.14
CA GLY A 109 -6.31 -27.29 -2.88
C GLY A 109 -6.35 -25.90 -2.24
N LYS A 110 -6.40 -25.78 -0.91
CA LYS A 110 -6.32 -24.48 -0.20
C LYS A 110 -5.03 -23.72 -0.55
N ARG A 111 -3.88 -24.41 -0.60
CA ARG A 111 -2.57 -23.82 -0.90
C ARG A 111 -2.49 -23.42 -2.37
N THR A 112 -2.93 -24.32 -3.26
CA THR A 112 -2.94 -24.14 -4.72
C THR A 112 -3.80 -22.96 -5.13
N VAL A 113 -5.04 -22.90 -4.64
CA VAL A 113 -5.97 -21.79 -4.90
C VAL A 113 -5.40 -20.47 -4.40
N LYS A 114 -4.86 -20.41 -3.17
CA LYS A 114 -4.21 -19.20 -2.65
C LYS A 114 -3.03 -18.74 -3.52
N ARG A 115 -2.21 -19.68 -4.01
CA ARG A 115 -1.07 -19.39 -4.90
C ARG A 115 -1.55 -18.78 -6.21
N GLN A 116 -2.60 -19.33 -6.80
CA GLN A 116 -3.11 -18.86 -8.08
C GLN A 116 -3.80 -17.50 -7.96
N LEU A 117 -4.66 -17.31 -6.95
CA LEU A 117 -5.36 -16.04 -6.72
C LEU A 117 -4.41 -14.86 -6.47
N ARG A 118 -3.22 -15.10 -5.88
CA ARG A 118 -2.19 -14.06 -5.69
C ARG A 118 -1.62 -13.52 -7.01
N GLN A 119 -1.71 -14.29 -8.09
CA GLN A 119 -1.25 -13.88 -9.42
C GLN A 119 -2.32 -13.08 -10.19
N CYS A 120 -3.56 -13.05 -9.70
CA CYS A 120 -4.64 -12.28 -10.32
C CYS A 120 -4.38 -10.77 -10.21
N ILE A 121 -4.17 -10.11 -11.36
CA ILE A 121 -3.90 -8.67 -11.45
C ILE A 121 -5.07 -7.85 -10.90
N LYS A 122 -6.32 -8.23 -11.23
CA LYS A 122 -7.53 -7.54 -10.77
C LYS A 122 -7.60 -7.56 -9.23
N CYS A 123 -7.50 -8.74 -8.63
CA CYS A 123 -7.48 -8.87 -7.17
C CYS A 123 -6.33 -8.08 -6.52
N ARG A 124 -5.14 -8.07 -7.12
CA ARG A 124 -4.00 -7.32 -6.59
C ARG A 124 -4.22 -5.81 -6.64
N ARG A 125 -4.87 -5.29 -7.69
CA ARG A 125 -5.21 -3.86 -7.82
C ARG A 125 -6.28 -3.44 -6.80
N PHE A 126 -7.29 -4.29 -6.59
CA PHE A 126 -8.42 -4.00 -5.69
C PHE A 126 -8.22 -4.48 -4.24
N SER A 127 -7.06 -5.04 -3.91
CA SER A 127 -6.70 -5.44 -2.55
C SER A 127 -5.52 -4.59 -2.04
N PRO A 128 -5.74 -3.27 -1.82
CA PRO A 128 -4.73 -2.44 -1.18
C PRO A 128 -4.53 -2.96 0.25
N LYS A 129 -3.31 -3.34 0.59
CA LYS A 129 -2.95 -3.54 1.99
C LYS A 129 -2.92 -2.16 2.64
N HIS A 130 -3.60 -1.99 3.78
CA HIS A 130 -3.39 -0.81 4.61
C HIS A 130 -1.92 -0.81 5.05
N GLN A 131 -1.13 0.10 4.47
CA GLN A 131 0.19 0.39 4.99
C GLN A 131 -0.02 1.22 6.25
N GLN A 132 0.52 0.74 7.36
CA GLN A 132 0.61 1.56 8.56
C GLN A 132 1.67 2.63 8.30
N GLN A 133 1.31 3.89 8.51
CA GLN A 133 2.24 5.00 8.42
C GLN A 133 3.35 4.78 9.45
N ILE A 134 4.58 4.57 8.99
CA ILE A 134 5.76 4.56 9.86
C ILE A 134 6.03 6.03 10.22
N MET A 135 5.77 6.40 11.47
CA MET A 135 6.08 7.73 11.97
C MET A 135 7.59 7.85 12.14
N ALA A 136 8.22 8.77 11.40
CA ALA A 136 9.60 9.13 11.63
C ALA A 136 9.73 9.98 12.90
N ASP A 137 10.90 9.92 13.54
CA ASP A 137 11.21 10.80 14.66
C ASP A 137 11.09 12.27 14.26
N LEU A 138 10.55 13.07 15.18
CA LEU A 138 10.42 14.51 14.98
C LEU A 138 11.82 15.13 14.85
N PRO A 139 12.05 16.06 13.90
CA PRO A 139 13.34 16.73 13.77
C PRO A 139 13.77 17.36 15.10
N ARG A 140 15.06 17.27 15.42
CA ARG A 140 15.62 17.83 16.68
C ARG A 140 15.24 19.29 16.90
N ASP A 141 15.16 20.07 15.82
CA ASP A 141 14.79 21.50 15.82
C ASP A 141 13.33 21.76 16.23
N ARG A 142 12.48 20.73 16.19
CA ARG A 142 11.10 20.75 16.68
C ARG A 142 10.99 20.42 18.17
N VAL A 143 11.90 19.60 18.69
CA VAL A 143 11.83 19.05 20.06
C VAL A 143 12.73 19.83 21.03
N THR A 144 13.81 20.44 20.52
CA THR A 144 14.77 21.19 21.34
C THR A 144 14.27 22.63 21.55
N PRO A 145 14.11 23.10 22.80
CA PRO A 145 13.78 24.49 23.08
C PRO A 145 14.80 25.44 22.43
N SER A 146 14.31 26.47 21.74
CA SER A 146 15.13 27.52 21.13
C SER A 146 14.39 28.84 21.15
N ARG A 147 15.10 29.95 20.92
CA ARG A 147 14.45 31.28 20.82
C ARG A 147 13.38 31.24 19.72
N PRO A 148 12.23 31.91 19.90
CA PRO A 148 11.19 31.97 18.87
C PRO A 148 11.76 32.34 17.50
N PHE A 149 11.26 31.68 16.46
CA PHE A 149 11.69 31.83 15.07
C PHE A 149 13.16 31.48 14.75
N THR A 150 13.94 30.91 15.68
CA THR A 150 15.30 30.40 15.37
C THR A 150 15.28 29.33 14.27
N HIS A 151 14.33 28.39 14.39
CA HIS A 151 14.06 27.36 13.40
C HIS A 151 12.63 27.57 12.92
N THR A 152 12.46 27.88 11.63
CA THR A 152 11.18 28.32 11.08
C THR A 152 10.80 27.49 9.86
N GLY A 153 9.62 26.89 9.85
CA GLY A 153 9.04 26.34 8.63
C GLY A 153 8.38 27.45 7.82
N VAL A 154 8.41 27.35 6.50
CA VAL A 154 7.69 28.25 5.61
C VAL A 154 6.93 27.48 4.54
N ASP A 155 5.70 27.91 4.30
CA ASP A 155 4.83 27.36 3.26
C ASP A 155 3.94 28.46 2.69
N PHE A 156 3.36 28.24 1.51
CA PHE A 156 2.33 29.10 0.94
C PHE A 156 0.96 28.48 1.11
N LEU A 157 0.02 29.27 1.63
CA LEU A 157 -1.40 28.89 1.57
C LEU A 157 -1.92 29.02 0.14
N GLY A 158 -3.09 28.40 -0.08
CA GLY A 158 -3.87 28.61 -1.29
C GLY A 158 -4.12 30.09 -1.58
N HIS A 159 -4.45 30.38 -2.83
CA HIS A 159 -4.69 31.75 -3.25
C HIS A 159 -5.87 32.39 -2.51
N VAL A 160 -5.74 33.68 -2.26
CA VAL A 160 -6.78 34.54 -1.70
C VAL A 160 -7.09 35.66 -2.68
N GLU A 161 -8.34 36.11 -2.73
CA GLU A 161 -8.70 37.26 -3.55
C GLU A 161 -8.34 38.56 -2.84
N LEU A 162 -7.47 39.32 -3.49
CA LEU A 162 -7.04 40.63 -3.00
C LEU A 162 -7.81 41.74 -3.68
N LYS A 163 -8.31 42.65 -2.85
CA LYS A 163 -8.90 43.91 -3.28
C LYS A 163 -8.01 45.05 -2.78
N PRO A 164 -7.33 45.79 -3.68
CA PRO A 164 -6.34 46.80 -3.27
C PRO A 164 -6.97 48.03 -2.61
N SER A 165 -8.22 48.37 -2.93
CA SER A 165 -8.95 49.47 -2.28
C SER A 165 -10.47 49.27 -2.34
N LYS A 166 -11.20 49.95 -1.45
CA LYS A 166 -12.67 49.97 -1.46
C LYS A 166 -13.17 50.90 -2.58
N GLY A 167 -14.01 50.39 -3.48
CA GLY A 167 -14.58 51.16 -4.59
C GLY A 167 -15.35 50.27 -5.59
N ARG A 168 -16.26 50.87 -6.37
CA ARG A 168 -16.94 50.22 -7.50
C ARG A 168 -15.95 50.09 -8.68
N GLY A 169 -16.00 48.98 -9.40
CA GLY A 169 -15.15 48.73 -10.58
C GLY A 169 -13.71 48.28 -10.29
N MET A 170 -13.31 48.17 -9.02
CA MET A 170 -11.97 47.68 -8.66
C MET A 170 -11.85 46.17 -8.88
N LYS A 171 -10.95 45.78 -9.80
CA LYS A 171 -10.68 44.38 -10.13
C LYS A 171 -9.96 43.67 -8.98
N THR A 172 -10.45 42.49 -8.62
CA THR A 172 -9.76 41.59 -7.69
C THR A 172 -8.65 40.84 -8.41
N TYR A 173 -7.58 40.52 -7.69
CA TYR A 173 -6.49 39.69 -8.20
C TYR A 173 -6.13 38.60 -7.19
N LYS A 174 -5.46 37.56 -7.66
CA LYS A 174 -5.01 36.46 -6.80
C LYS A 174 -3.77 36.91 -6.05
N GLY A 175 -3.82 36.80 -4.73
CA GLY A 175 -2.65 36.87 -3.86
C GLY A 175 -2.44 35.56 -3.13
N TYR A 176 -1.32 35.47 -2.42
CA TYR A 176 -0.92 34.32 -1.63
C TYR A 176 -0.48 34.78 -0.24
N VAL A 177 -0.48 33.85 0.72
CA VAL A 177 0.00 34.14 2.07
C VAL A 177 1.17 33.21 2.36
N ALA A 178 2.34 33.80 2.61
CA ALA A 178 3.49 33.08 3.13
C ALA A 178 3.31 32.89 4.64
N VAL A 179 3.33 31.64 5.07
CA VAL A 179 3.13 31.22 6.46
C VAL A 179 4.46 30.82 7.05
N PHE A 180 4.96 31.61 7.99
CA PHE A 180 6.16 31.29 8.74
C PHE A 180 5.75 30.69 10.09
N VAL A 181 6.19 29.46 10.37
CA VAL A 181 5.85 28.73 11.60
C VAL A 181 7.10 28.47 12.41
N CYS A 182 7.15 28.93 13.65
CA CYS A 182 8.24 28.59 14.55
C CYS A 182 8.18 27.10 14.93
N LEU A 183 9.26 26.34 14.72
CA LEU A 183 9.28 24.90 15.02
C LEU A 183 9.25 24.60 16.51
N ALA A 184 9.83 25.48 17.34
CA ALA A 184 9.89 25.33 18.80
C ALA A 184 8.59 25.69 19.51
N THR A 185 7.95 26.80 19.14
CA THR A 185 6.77 27.34 19.86
C THR A 185 5.45 27.19 19.11
N LYS A 186 5.48 26.81 17.83
CA LYS A 186 4.31 26.77 16.93
C LYS A 186 3.65 28.13 16.66
N THR A 187 4.29 29.23 17.04
CA THR A 187 3.82 30.57 16.69
C THR A 187 3.86 30.79 15.19
N VAL A 188 2.78 31.34 14.65
CA VAL A 188 2.61 31.60 13.21
C VAL A 188 2.79 33.10 12.93
N HIS A 189 3.49 33.42 11.86
CA HIS A 189 3.61 34.76 11.30
C HIS A 189 3.20 34.73 9.82
N LEU A 190 2.28 35.62 9.45
CA LEU A 190 1.70 35.67 8.11
C LEU A 190 2.21 36.90 7.35
N GLU A 191 2.63 36.69 6.11
CA GLU A 191 2.99 37.75 5.17
C GLU A 191 2.16 37.62 3.90
N LEU A 192 1.52 38.71 3.49
CA LEU A 192 0.82 38.75 2.21
C LEU A 192 1.82 38.89 1.06
N VAL A 193 1.57 38.16 -0.03
CA VAL A 193 2.43 38.10 -1.22
C VAL A 193 1.55 38.23 -2.47
N SER A 194 2.03 38.96 -3.47
CA SER A 194 1.32 39.17 -4.74
C SER A 194 1.21 37.90 -5.59
N ASP A 195 2.22 37.04 -5.53
CA ASP A 195 2.44 35.93 -6.46
C ASP A 195 3.43 34.91 -5.88
N LEU A 196 3.49 33.72 -6.46
CA LEU A 196 4.39 32.63 -6.06
C LEU A 196 5.78 32.76 -6.69
N SER A 197 6.27 33.97 -6.94
CA SER A 197 7.60 34.18 -7.52
C SER A 197 8.69 34.27 -6.44
N THR A 198 9.93 34.00 -6.84
CA THR A 198 11.10 34.16 -5.96
C THR A 198 11.24 35.59 -5.41
N PRO A 199 11.14 36.66 -6.23
CA PRO A 199 11.27 38.03 -5.73
C PRO A 199 10.20 38.40 -4.70
N ALA A 200 8.96 37.96 -4.93
CA ALA A 200 7.86 38.24 -4.03
C ALA A 200 8.03 37.52 -2.68
N PHE A 201 8.50 36.26 -2.71
CA PHE A 201 8.90 35.56 -1.49
C PHE A 201 10.04 36.27 -0.75
N LEU A 202 11.10 36.69 -1.43
CA LEU A 202 12.22 37.41 -0.79
C LEU A 202 11.76 38.73 -0.14
N ALA A 203 10.81 39.45 -0.76
CA ALA A 203 10.22 40.64 -0.16
C ALA A 203 9.43 40.32 1.12
N ALA A 204 8.65 39.24 1.11
CA ALA A 204 7.94 38.74 2.29
C ALA A 204 8.90 38.30 3.39
N PHE A 205 9.95 37.57 3.01
CA PHE A 205 10.98 37.10 3.94
C PHE A 205 11.72 38.25 4.62
N ARG A 206 12.04 39.33 3.88
CA ARG A 206 12.61 40.55 4.46
C ARG A 206 11.69 41.19 5.49
N ARG A 207 10.38 41.28 5.22
CA ARG A 207 9.39 41.81 6.19
C ARG A 207 9.28 40.92 7.42
N PHE A 208 9.32 39.60 7.25
CA PHE A 208 9.37 38.64 8.33
C PHE A 208 10.62 38.86 9.21
N CYS A 209 11.81 38.90 8.62
CA CYS A 209 13.07 39.13 9.34
C CYS A 209 13.10 40.47 10.06
N ALA A 210 12.57 41.53 9.45
CA ALA A 210 12.49 42.85 10.08
C ALA A 210 11.63 42.84 11.36
N ARG A 211 10.60 41.98 11.42
CA ARG A 211 9.69 41.88 12.58
C ARG A 211 10.08 40.82 13.61
N ARG A 212 10.66 39.70 13.17
CA ARG A 212 10.92 38.51 14.01
C ARG A 212 12.41 38.24 14.26
N GLY A 213 13.29 38.97 13.59
CA GLY A 213 14.72 38.68 13.54
C GLY A 213 15.05 37.63 12.47
N ILE A 214 16.34 37.48 12.19
CA ILE A 214 16.84 36.54 11.18
C ILE A 214 16.80 35.13 11.78
N PRO A 215 16.10 34.17 11.15
CA PRO A 215 16.11 32.77 11.61
C PRO A 215 17.48 32.15 11.34
N ARG A 216 17.89 31.17 12.15
CA ARG A 216 19.10 30.39 11.88
C ARG A 216 18.87 29.40 10.74
N ARG A 217 17.71 28.75 10.71
CA ARG A 217 17.32 27.79 9.66
C ARG A 217 15.88 27.99 9.25
N ILE A 218 15.65 27.90 7.94
CA ILE A 218 14.32 27.88 7.34
C ILE A 218 14.07 26.55 6.67
N TYR A 219 12.90 25.97 6.90
CA TYR A 219 12.47 24.70 6.31
C TYR A 219 11.35 24.99 5.32
N SER A 220 11.51 24.65 4.05
CA SER A 220 10.45 24.76 3.04
C SER A 220 10.36 23.46 2.24
N ASP A 221 9.30 23.34 1.44
CA ASP A 221 9.26 22.36 0.37
C ASP A 221 10.22 22.74 -0.78
N ASN A 222 10.23 21.93 -1.84
CA ASN A 222 11.00 22.15 -3.06
C ASN A 222 10.30 23.08 -4.07
N GLY A 223 9.43 23.99 -3.61
CA GLY A 223 8.82 25.02 -4.44
C GLY A 223 9.88 25.82 -5.21
N THR A 224 9.61 26.10 -6.48
CA THR A 224 10.56 26.79 -7.38
C THR A 224 10.92 28.20 -6.89
N ASN A 225 9.98 28.86 -6.22
CA ASN A 225 10.15 30.10 -5.47
C ASN A 225 11.18 29.99 -4.34
N PHE A 226 11.14 28.93 -3.54
CA PHE A 226 12.08 28.72 -2.43
C PHE A 226 13.46 28.30 -2.95
N ILE A 227 13.52 27.43 -3.97
CA ILE A 227 14.78 27.06 -4.63
C ILE A 227 15.46 28.31 -5.22
N GLY A 228 14.70 29.15 -5.91
CA GLY A 228 15.20 30.41 -6.46
C GLY A 228 15.68 31.37 -5.37
N ALA A 229 14.95 31.46 -4.26
CA ALA A 229 15.30 32.32 -3.13
C ALA A 229 16.59 31.87 -2.44
N LYS A 230 16.76 30.56 -2.23
CA LYS A 230 18.00 29.97 -1.71
C LYS A 230 19.19 30.35 -2.59
N ARG A 231 19.08 30.11 -3.91
CA ARG A 231 20.14 30.49 -4.86
C ARG A 231 20.46 31.97 -4.84
N ALA A 232 19.45 32.83 -4.70
CA ALA A 232 19.65 34.28 -4.61
C ALA A 232 20.41 34.66 -3.32
N LEU A 233 20.00 34.13 -2.17
CA LEU A 233 20.64 34.39 -0.88
C LEU A 233 22.07 33.85 -0.82
N ASP A 234 22.30 32.63 -1.31
CA ASP A 234 23.65 32.03 -1.37
C ASP A 234 24.61 32.88 -2.21
N ARG A 235 24.13 33.45 -3.33
CA ARG A 235 24.93 34.35 -4.16
C ARG A 235 25.28 35.65 -3.44
N GLU A 236 24.31 36.29 -2.79
CA GLU A 236 24.56 37.52 -2.04
C GLU A 236 25.51 37.28 -0.86
N PHE A 237 25.34 36.16 -0.15
CA PHE A 237 26.22 35.79 0.95
C PHE A 237 27.67 35.55 0.49
N LYS A 238 27.87 34.85 -0.64
CA LYS A 238 29.20 34.67 -1.24
C LYS A 238 29.86 35.99 -1.63
N LYS A 239 29.11 36.93 -2.21
CA LYS A 239 29.63 38.27 -2.54
C LYS A 239 30.09 39.01 -1.29
N ILE A 240 29.29 38.98 -0.22
CA ILE A 240 29.64 39.64 1.05
C ILE A 240 30.91 39.04 1.64
N ILE A 241 31.03 37.71 1.70
CA ILE A 241 32.23 37.04 2.20
C ILE A 241 33.47 37.42 1.37
N ASN A 242 33.35 37.40 0.03
CA ASN A 242 34.46 37.77 -0.83
C ASN A 242 34.89 39.23 -0.60
N ASN A 243 33.94 40.15 -0.43
CA ASN A 243 34.23 41.55 -0.15
C ASN A 243 34.91 41.76 1.21
N ILE A 244 34.52 41.00 2.23
CA ILE A 244 35.17 41.01 3.56
C ILE A 244 36.60 40.49 3.45
N ASN A 245 36.81 39.38 2.76
CA ASN A 245 38.15 38.79 2.57
C ASN A 245 39.08 39.69 1.74
N ASN A 246 38.52 40.54 0.88
CA ASN A 246 39.26 41.48 0.04
C ASN A 246 39.52 42.84 0.71
N GLY A 247 39.28 42.98 2.02
CA GLY A 247 39.77 44.13 2.81
C GLY A 247 39.01 45.46 2.67
N HIS A 248 37.82 45.49 2.05
CA HIS A 248 36.98 46.69 2.08
C HIS A 248 36.25 46.81 3.43
N SER A 249 36.91 47.42 4.41
CA SER A 249 36.40 47.67 5.76
C SER A 249 35.37 48.81 5.77
N THR A 250 34.09 48.50 5.60
CA THR A 250 33.02 49.31 6.19
C THR A 250 31.78 48.45 6.34
N LEU A 251 31.54 47.93 7.54
CA LEU A 251 30.22 47.69 8.16
C LEU A 251 30.45 46.97 9.50
N GLN A 252 29.88 47.53 10.58
CA GLN A 252 29.98 47.00 11.93
C GLN A 252 29.40 45.59 11.99
N LEU A 253 30.19 44.63 12.45
CA LEU A 253 29.80 43.23 12.66
C LEU A 253 28.78 43.11 13.81
N GLY A 254 27.50 43.28 13.49
CA GLY A 254 26.44 42.58 14.20
C GLY A 254 26.26 41.20 13.57
N GLN A 255 26.78 40.15 14.23
CA GLN A 255 26.59 38.72 13.96
C GLN A 255 25.95 38.37 12.59
N VAL A 256 26.78 38.21 11.55
CA VAL A 256 26.31 37.73 10.25
C VAL A 256 26.07 36.21 10.30
N GLN A 257 25.07 35.78 11.08
CA GLN A 257 24.49 34.46 10.91
C GLN A 257 23.45 34.58 9.79
N GLY A 258 23.85 34.23 8.57
CA GLY A 258 22.93 34.08 7.45
C GLY A 258 21.89 33.01 7.78
N ALA A 259 20.63 33.25 7.42
CA ALA A 259 19.60 32.23 7.48
C ALA A 259 19.90 31.15 6.44
N ASP A 260 20.19 29.93 6.87
CA ASP A 260 20.30 28.80 5.96
C ASP A 260 18.91 28.33 5.56
N ILE A 261 18.55 28.49 4.28
CA ILE A 261 17.34 27.87 3.73
C ILE A 261 17.64 26.40 3.44
N ILE A 262 17.06 25.54 4.27
CA ILE A 262 17.08 24.10 4.15
C ILE A 262 15.79 23.68 3.43
N LEU A 263 15.96 23.14 2.23
CA LEU A 263 14.85 22.52 1.51
C LEU A 263 14.67 21.12 2.07
N VAL A 264 13.48 20.81 2.57
CA VAL A 264 13.17 19.48 3.12
C VAL A 264 12.18 18.80 2.21
N HIS A 265 12.54 17.59 1.78
CA HIS A 265 11.66 16.70 1.05
C HIS A 265 10.55 16.25 2.02
N THR A 266 9.32 16.71 1.84
CA THR A 266 8.16 15.99 2.36
C THR A 266 7.94 14.81 1.43
N SER A 267 8.47 13.65 1.84
CA SER A 267 8.22 12.34 1.21
C SER A 267 6.74 12.01 1.17
#